data_AF-A0A3R7I706-F1
#
_entry.id   AF-A0A3R7I706-F1
#
_cell.length_a   1.000
_cell.length_b   1.000
_cell.length_c   1.000
_cell.angle_alpha   90.00
_cell.angle_beta   90.00
_cell.angle_gamma   90.00
#
_symmetry.space_group_name_H-M   'P 1'
#
loop_
_entity.id
_entity.type
_entity.pdbx_description
1 polymer ?
#
loop_
_entity_poly.entity_id
_entity_poly.type
_entity_poly.pdbx_seq_one_letter_code
_entity_poly.pdbx_strand_id
1 'polypeptide(L)'
;MKRIDNGQERIIPYCRAFKEDLEEIIDFMTVNGDPPKITSGDFEFENADDLFRFLGERGKPDITIRRPSAPAVNLTTVLESVQVKALDSSDPSIALLHRVSEVLSRCSGYVPGRGLINLLRGALAGTLTYFALHLKTTWLSLTFVALAAVVAFAFPRQTFAGPRIENRFYGVSRDTHKSFWQRKGDDLIVSLLSGIVGAILGALLGVAGTLFVQAHTATSPQNSGAHSSATISAGRPNSG
;
A
#
# COMPACT_ATOMS: atom_id res chain seq x y z
N MET A 1 -30.31 -24.08 31.36
CA MET A 1 -29.30 -23.36 30.53
C MET A 1 -29.63 -23.61 29.07
N LYS A 2 -30.00 -22.57 28.32
CA LYS A 2 -30.34 -22.67 26.88
C LYS A 2 -29.03 -22.89 26.11
N ARG A 3 -28.88 -24.04 25.44
CA ARG A 3 -27.75 -24.27 24.53
C ARG A 3 -27.81 -23.16 23.47
N ILE A 4 -26.82 -22.28 23.47
CA ILE A 4 -26.60 -21.39 22.34
C ILE A 4 -26.02 -22.32 21.28
N ASP A 5 -26.88 -22.81 20.39
CA ASP A 5 -26.41 -23.41 19.15
C ASP A 5 -25.57 -22.33 18.47
N ASN A 6 -24.26 -22.55 18.42
CA ASN A 6 -23.34 -21.65 17.75
C ASN A 6 -23.73 -21.65 16.28
N GLY A 7 -24.54 -20.67 15.88
CA GLY A 7 -24.92 -20.48 14.49
C GLY A 7 -23.68 -20.38 13.61
N GLN A 8 -23.79 -20.88 12.38
CA GLN A 8 -22.67 -20.86 11.45
C GLN A 8 -22.25 -19.43 11.15
N GLU A 9 -20.95 -19.25 10.95
CA GLU A 9 -20.34 -17.95 10.68
C GLU A 9 -19.36 -18.05 9.52
N ARG A 10 -19.37 -17.03 8.67
CA ARG A 10 -18.43 -16.83 7.56
C ARG A 10 -17.77 -15.46 7.72
N ILE A 11 -16.45 -15.45 7.73
CA ILE A 11 -15.64 -14.22 7.76
C ILE A 11 -15.07 -14.01 6.38
N ILE A 12 -15.33 -12.85 5.79
CA ILE A 12 -14.88 -12.47 4.45
C ILE A 12 -13.93 -11.28 4.60
N PRO A 13 -12.62 -11.46 4.33
CA PRO A 13 -11.66 -10.38 4.43
C PRO A 13 -11.83 -9.39 3.26
N TYR A 14 -11.68 -8.10 3.54
CA TYR A 14 -11.59 -7.04 2.53
C TYR A 14 -12.72 -7.05 1.49
N CYS A 15 -13.91 -6.64 1.90
CA CYS A 15 -15.08 -6.59 1.03
C CYS A 15 -15.26 -5.21 0.41
N ARG A 16 -15.41 -5.16 -0.92
CA ARG A 16 -15.87 -3.97 -1.65
C ARG A 16 -17.17 -4.27 -2.37
N ALA A 17 -18.28 -3.91 -1.75
CA ALA A 17 -19.61 -4.13 -2.32
C ALA A 17 -20.14 -2.84 -2.94
N PHE A 18 -20.68 -2.96 -4.16
CA PHE A 18 -21.34 -1.87 -4.86
C PHE A 18 -22.85 -1.92 -4.63
N LYS A 19 -23.55 -0.92 -5.17
CA LYS A 19 -25.00 -0.80 -5.04
C LYS A 19 -25.71 -2.12 -5.40
N GLU A 20 -25.34 -2.73 -6.52
CA GLU A 20 -25.99 -3.96 -7.01
C GLU A 20 -25.78 -5.14 -6.08
N ASP A 21 -24.57 -5.28 -5.53
CA ASP A 21 -24.24 -6.35 -4.58
C ASP A 21 -25.02 -6.19 -3.28
N LEU A 22 -25.20 -4.93 -2.82
CA LEU A 22 -25.98 -4.60 -1.63
C LEU A 22 -27.48 -4.80 -1.85
N GLU A 23 -28.01 -4.40 -3.01
CA GLU A 23 -29.40 -4.67 -3.41
C GLU A 23 -29.66 -6.18 -3.41
N GLU A 24 -28.79 -6.98 -4.03
CA GLU A 24 -28.93 -8.44 -4.06
C GLU A 24 -28.93 -9.07 -2.65
N ILE A 25 -28.10 -8.56 -1.73
CA ILE A 25 -28.08 -9.01 -0.33
C ILE A 25 -29.39 -8.63 0.38
N ILE A 26 -29.86 -7.40 0.21
CA ILE A 26 -31.12 -6.93 0.82
C ILE A 26 -32.30 -7.74 0.28
N ASP A 27 -32.32 -8.04 -1.01
CA ASP A 27 -33.34 -8.86 -1.66
C ASP A 27 -33.33 -10.29 -1.12
N PHE A 28 -32.16 -10.94 -0.99
CA PHE A 28 -32.07 -12.25 -0.35
C PHE A 28 -32.55 -12.23 1.10
N MET A 29 -32.22 -11.17 1.83
CA MET A 29 -32.62 -11.01 3.22
C MET A 29 -34.08 -10.55 3.38
N THR A 30 -34.77 -10.20 2.30
CA THR A 30 -36.20 -9.89 2.28
C THR A 30 -36.98 -11.16 1.97
N VAL A 31 -37.61 -11.77 2.98
CA VAL A 31 -38.43 -12.99 2.79
C VAL A 31 -39.85 -12.68 3.21
N ASN A 32 -40.82 -13.03 2.37
CA ASN A 32 -42.25 -12.74 2.55
C ASN A 32 -42.58 -11.23 2.63
N GLY A 33 -41.78 -10.38 1.97
CA GLY A 33 -41.99 -8.93 1.96
C GLY A 33 -41.56 -8.21 3.24
N ASP A 34 -40.95 -8.92 4.20
CA ASP A 34 -40.37 -8.33 5.41
C ASP A 34 -38.89 -7.98 5.17
N PRO A 35 -38.52 -6.68 5.06
CA PRO A 35 -37.16 -6.25 4.77
C PRO A 35 -36.25 -6.37 6.00
N PRO A 36 -34.92 -6.53 5.80
CA PRO A 36 -33.98 -6.51 6.90
C PRO A 36 -33.82 -5.10 7.50
N LYS A 37 -33.39 -5.03 8.75
CA LYS A 37 -32.95 -3.78 9.39
C LYS A 37 -31.56 -3.41 8.89
N ILE A 38 -31.41 -2.20 8.37
CA ILE A 38 -30.17 -1.70 7.77
C ILE A 38 -29.64 -0.54 8.64
N THR A 39 -28.38 -0.64 9.06
CA THR A 39 -27.71 0.42 9.83
C THR A 39 -26.29 0.68 9.31
N SER A 40 -25.82 1.92 9.43
CA SER A 40 -24.42 2.30 9.13
C SER A 40 -23.97 3.35 10.14
N GLY A 41 -23.00 2.99 10.99
CA GLY A 41 -22.67 3.79 12.17
C GLY A 41 -23.89 3.96 13.09
N ASP A 42 -24.22 5.21 13.42
CA ASP A 42 -25.34 5.55 14.32
C ASP A 42 -26.69 5.74 13.60
N PHE A 43 -26.73 5.52 12.28
CA PHE A 43 -27.92 5.75 11.46
C PHE A 43 -28.62 4.44 11.11
N GLU A 44 -29.94 4.44 11.26
CA GLU A 44 -30.84 3.38 10.77
C GLU A 44 -31.59 3.89 9.55
N PHE A 45 -31.71 3.03 8.54
CA PHE A 45 -32.34 3.37 7.26
C PHE A 45 -33.62 2.56 7.09
N GLU A 46 -34.69 3.25 6.69
CA GLU A 46 -35.99 2.62 6.43
C GLU A 46 -35.99 1.87 5.09
N ASN A 47 -35.28 2.40 4.10
CA ASN A 47 -35.25 1.87 2.74
C ASN A 47 -33.83 1.78 2.18
N ALA A 48 -33.63 0.90 1.19
CA ALA A 48 -32.36 0.73 0.50
C ALA A 48 -31.90 2.01 -0.23
N ASP A 49 -32.83 2.78 -0.80
CA ASP A 49 -32.51 4.05 -1.49
C ASP A 49 -31.86 5.09 -0.56
N ASP A 50 -32.33 5.18 0.68
CA ASP A 50 -31.77 6.10 1.67
C ASP A 50 -30.37 5.67 2.10
N LEU A 51 -30.16 4.36 2.25
CA LEU A 51 -28.83 3.79 2.44
C LEU A 51 -27.91 4.17 1.28
N PHE A 52 -28.33 3.98 0.02
CA PHE A 52 -27.47 4.26 -1.13
C PHE A 52 -27.11 5.74 -1.25
N ARG A 53 -28.06 6.65 -0.97
CA ARG A 53 -27.78 8.09 -0.89
C ARG A 53 -26.76 8.41 0.20
N PHE A 54 -26.85 7.77 1.36
CA PHE A 54 -25.92 7.96 2.47
C PHE A 54 -24.52 7.43 2.18
N LEU A 55 -24.41 6.25 1.55
CA LEU A 55 -23.14 5.64 1.18
C LEU A 55 -22.41 6.48 0.11
N GLY A 56 -23.14 6.91 -0.93
CA GLY A 56 -22.63 7.72 -2.03
C GLY A 56 -21.43 7.12 -2.78
N GLU A 57 -20.72 7.95 -3.55
CA GLU A 57 -19.53 7.54 -4.34
C GLU A 57 -18.30 7.25 -3.49
N ARG A 58 -18.20 7.89 -2.33
CA ARG A 58 -17.05 7.69 -1.42
C ARG A 58 -17.17 6.35 -0.70
N GLY A 59 -18.38 5.83 -0.53
CA GLY A 59 -18.65 4.65 0.26
C GLY A 59 -18.37 4.85 1.75
N LYS A 60 -18.82 3.89 2.55
CA LYS A 60 -18.60 3.86 4.01
C LYS A 60 -17.95 2.54 4.41
N PRO A 61 -17.16 2.54 5.49
CA PRO A 61 -16.45 1.34 5.93
C PRO A 61 -17.31 0.38 6.75
N ASP A 62 -18.44 0.86 7.26
CA ASP A 62 -19.30 0.12 8.17
C ASP A 62 -20.73 0.03 7.62
N ILE A 63 -21.21 -1.19 7.53
CA ILE A 63 -22.61 -1.51 7.34
C ILE A 63 -22.97 -2.70 8.22
N THR A 64 -24.19 -2.66 8.74
CA THR A 64 -24.81 -3.78 9.42
C THR A 64 -26.19 -4.01 8.80
N ILE A 65 -26.42 -5.21 8.30
CA ILE A 65 -27.72 -5.64 7.75
C ILE A 65 -28.17 -6.82 8.59
N ARG A 66 -29.22 -6.63 9.36
CA ARG A 66 -29.69 -7.60 10.33
C ARG A 66 -31.13 -7.96 10.07
N ARG A 67 -31.37 -9.27 9.99
CA ARG A 67 -32.72 -9.82 10.04
C ARG A 67 -32.97 -10.50 11.40
N PRO A 68 -33.84 -9.94 12.25
CA PRO A 68 -34.13 -10.52 13.55
C PRO A 68 -35.09 -11.72 13.47
N SER A 69 -35.98 -11.75 12.48
CA SER A 69 -36.98 -12.81 12.26
C SER A 69 -36.38 -14.00 11.51
N ALA A 70 -36.88 -15.23 11.75
CA ALA A 70 -36.46 -16.41 10.99
C ALA A 70 -36.85 -16.27 9.49
N PRO A 71 -35.95 -16.54 8.53
CA PRO A 71 -34.54 -16.96 8.70
C PRO A 71 -33.64 -15.83 9.24
N ALA A 72 -33.02 -16.05 10.40
CA ALA A 72 -32.32 -15.00 11.12
C ALA A 72 -30.84 -14.96 10.73
N VAL A 73 -30.44 -13.90 10.01
CA VAL A 73 -29.07 -13.69 9.54
C VAL A 73 -28.62 -12.27 9.88
N ASN A 74 -27.36 -12.15 10.28
CA ASN A 74 -26.71 -10.90 10.62
C ASN A 74 -25.44 -10.73 9.79
N LEU A 75 -25.37 -9.64 9.02
CA LEU A 75 -24.18 -9.17 8.34
C LEU A 75 -23.67 -7.97 9.12
N THR A 76 -22.43 -8.04 9.61
CA THR A 76 -21.79 -6.96 10.37
C THR A 76 -20.37 -6.76 9.89
N THR A 77 -19.93 -5.50 9.85
CA THR A 77 -18.55 -5.16 9.55
C THR A 77 -17.71 -5.22 10.82
N VAL A 78 -16.62 -5.98 10.80
CA VAL A 78 -15.68 -6.11 11.93
C VAL A 78 -14.27 -5.81 11.44
N LEU A 79 -13.77 -4.63 11.78
CA LEU A 79 -12.44 -4.15 11.38
C LEU A 79 -12.22 -4.24 9.86
N GLU A 80 -11.35 -5.16 9.43
CA GLU A 80 -10.94 -5.39 8.05
C GLU A 80 -11.70 -6.53 7.37
N SER A 81 -12.78 -7.01 8.00
CA SER A 81 -13.57 -8.14 7.52
C SER A 81 -15.06 -7.88 7.63
N VAL A 82 -15.84 -8.59 6.81
CA VAL A 82 -17.30 -8.65 6.92
C VAL A 82 -17.66 -10.02 7.45
N GLN A 83 -18.44 -10.04 8.52
CA GLN A 83 -18.89 -11.24 9.21
C GLN A 83 -20.35 -11.48 8.85
N VAL A 84 -20.66 -12.67 8.34
CA VAL A 84 -22.03 -13.12 8.11
C VAL A 84 -22.30 -14.26 9.08
N LYS A 85 -23.33 -14.11 9.92
CA LYS A 85 -23.67 -15.07 10.96
C LYS A 85 -25.15 -15.43 10.89
N ALA A 86 -25.45 -16.72 10.86
CA ALA A 86 -26.79 -17.21 11.11
C ALA A 86 -27.05 -17.15 12.62
N LEU A 87 -28.17 -16.59 13.04
CA LEU A 87 -28.53 -16.46 14.46
C LEU A 87 -29.22 -17.73 15.00
N ASP A 88 -29.68 -18.60 14.11
CA ASP A 88 -30.30 -19.88 14.39
C ASP A 88 -29.72 -21.00 13.49
N SER A 89 -29.94 -22.25 13.90
CA SER A 89 -29.46 -23.47 13.24
C SER A 89 -30.45 -24.02 12.21
N SER A 90 -31.46 -23.24 11.81
CA SER A 90 -32.47 -23.68 10.85
C SER A 90 -31.92 -23.74 9.42
N ASP A 91 -32.35 -24.74 8.64
CA ASP A 91 -31.94 -24.90 7.24
C ASP A 91 -32.17 -23.63 6.40
N PRO A 92 -33.30 -22.90 6.54
CA PRO A 92 -33.50 -21.65 5.81
C PRO A 92 -32.47 -20.57 6.14
N SER A 93 -32.06 -20.45 7.40
CA SER A 93 -31.04 -19.47 7.81
C SER A 93 -29.65 -19.82 7.35
N ILE A 94 -29.30 -21.11 7.36
CA ILE A 94 -28.04 -21.60 6.81
C ILE A 94 -28.00 -21.38 5.29
N ALA A 95 -29.10 -21.68 4.58
CA ALA A 95 -29.21 -21.42 3.16
C ALA A 95 -29.09 -19.92 2.83
N LEU A 96 -29.73 -19.05 3.63
CA LEU A 96 -29.62 -17.60 3.48
C LEU A 96 -28.19 -17.11 3.75
N LEU A 97 -27.52 -17.62 4.79
CA LEU A 97 -26.12 -17.33 5.07
C LEU A 97 -25.23 -17.70 3.88
N HIS A 98 -25.44 -18.87 3.27
CA HIS A 98 -24.67 -19.29 2.11
C HIS A 98 -24.85 -18.34 0.93
N ARG A 99 -26.09 -17.97 0.59
CA ARG A 99 -26.38 -17.01 -0.50
C ARG A 99 -25.73 -15.65 -0.26
N VAL A 100 -25.90 -15.08 0.93
CA VAL A 100 -25.29 -13.79 1.29
C VAL A 100 -23.76 -13.88 1.25
N SER A 101 -23.19 -14.97 1.78
CA SER A 101 -21.74 -15.17 1.77
C SER A 101 -21.18 -15.33 0.36
N GLU A 102 -21.94 -15.91 -0.57
CA GLU A 102 -21.54 -16.07 -1.97
C GLU A 102 -21.45 -14.70 -2.66
N VAL A 103 -22.45 -13.83 -2.50
CA VAL A 103 -22.42 -12.45 -3.03
C VAL A 103 -21.20 -11.70 -2.51
N LEU A 104 -20.98 -11.71 -1.20
CA LEU A 104 -19.86 -11.03 -0.57
C LEU A 104 -18.50 -11.64 -0.94
N SER A 105 -18.43 -12.94 -1.21
CA SER A 105 -17.19 -13.58 -1.67
C SER A 105 -16.76 -13.07 -3.05
N ARG A 106 -17.71 -12.75 -3.94
CA ARG A 106 -17.44 -12.08 -5.22
C ARG A 106 -16.94 -10.65 -5.04
N CYS A 107 -17.35 -10.01 -3.94
CA CYS A 107 -16.91 -8.67 -3.55
C CYS A 107 -15.55 -8.65 -2.84
N SER A 108 -14.99 -9.82 -2.51
CA SER A 108 -13.69 -9.89 -1.86
C SER A 108 -12.59 -9.40 -2.82
N GLY A 109 -11.91 -8.35 -2.39
CA GLY A 109 -10.83 -7.77 -3.18
C GLY A 109 -9.56 -8.62 -3.04
N TYR A 110 -9.02 -9.10 -4.16
CA TYR A 110 -7.63 -9.53 -4.18
C TYR A 110 -6.74 -8.29 -3.92
N VAL A 111 -5.70 -8.44 -3.11
CA VAL A 111 -4.69 -7.39 -2.89
C VAL A 111 -3.43 -7.74 -3.68
N PRO A 112 -3.42 -7.56 -5.02
CA PRO A 112 -2.18 -7.65 -5.77
C PRO A 112 -1.38 -6.38 -5.49
N GLY A 113 -0.17 -6.51 -4.95
CA GLY A 113 0.75 -5.38 -4.98
C GLY A 113 1.82 -5.39 -3.90
N ARG A 114 1.53 -5.89 -2.69
CA ARG A 114 2.55 -5.94 -1.64
C ARG A 114 3.72 -6.84 -2.03
N GLY A 115 3.43 -7.99 -2.64
CA GLY A 115 4.46 -8.92 -3.15
C GLY A 115 5.33 -8.30 -4.25
N LEU A 116 4.71 -7.70 -5.28
CA LEU A 116 5.44 -7.12 -6.40
C LEU A 116 6.27 -5.90 -6.01
N ILE A 117 5.74 -5.02 -5.15
CA ILE A 117 6.48 -3.86 -4.64
C ILE A 117 7.67 -4.31 -3.79
N ASN A 118 7.49 -5.32 -2.93
CA ASN A 118 8.59 -5.89 -2.16
C ASN A 118 9.65 -6.55 -3.04
N LEU A 119 9.24 -7.21 -4.13
CA LEU A 119 10.13 -7.83 -5.11
C LEU A 119 10.95 -6.77 -5.88
N LEU A 120 10.29 -5.74 -6.40
CA LEU A 120 10.96 -4.61 -7.07
C LEU A 120 11.94 -3.89 -6.13
N ARG A 121 11.56 -3.73 -4.85
CA ARG A 121 12.45 -3.15 -3.82
C ARG A 121 13.67 -4.03 -3.58
N GLY A 122 13.48 -5.34 -3.43
CA GLY A 122 14.56 -6.29 -3.27
C GLY A 122 15.52 -6.27 -4.45
N ALA A 123 14.98 -6.22 -5.67
CA ALA A 123 15.77 -6.09 -6.90
C ALA A 123 16.57 -4.78 -6.92
N LEU A 124 15.96 -3.64 -6.61
CA LEU A 124 16.64 -2.33 -6.61
C LEU A 124 17.71 -2.22 -5.52
N ALA A 125 17.44 -2.70 -4.30
CA ALA A 125 18.44 -2.74 -3.24
C ALA A 125 19.60 -3.68 -3.61
N GLY A 126 19.28 -4.82 -4.24
CA GLY A 126 20.27 -5.78 -4.73
C GLY A 126 21.18 -5.20 -5.81
N THR A 127 20.63 -4.49 -6.79
CA THR A 127 21.43 -3.83 -7.85
C THR A 127 22.32 -2.73 -7.28
N LEU A 128 21.80 -1.89 -6.38
CA LEU A 128 22.61 -0.85 -5.73
C LEU A 128 23.77 -1.44 -4.91
N THR A 129 23.51 -2.54 -4.19
CA THR A 129 24.54 -3.26 -3.42
C THR A 129 25.57 -3.90 -4.35
N TYR A 130 25.13 -4.48 -5.47
CA TYR A 130 26.03 -5.03 -6.49
C TYR A 130 26.97 -3.95 -7.07
N PHE A 131 26.44 -2.78 -7.42
CA PHE A 131 27.24 -1.65 -7.91
C PHE A 131 28.23 -1.15 -6.85
N ALA A 132 27.81 -1.04 -5.59
CA ALA A 132 28.69 -0.65 -4.49
C ALA A 132 29.89 -1.61 -4.33
N LEU A 133 29.65 -2.92 -4.47
CA LEU A 133 30.70 -3.94 -4.40
C LEU A 133 31.64 -3.94 -5.62
N HIS A 134 31.16 -3.50 -6.78
CA HIS A 134 31.96 -3.43 -8.01
C HIS A 134 32.84 -2.17 -8.08
N LEU A 135 32.38 -1.04 -7.53
CA LEU A 135 33.07 0.25 -7.51
C LEU A 135 34.17 0.37 -6.43
N LYS A 136 34.77 -0.78 -6.05
CA LYS A 136 35.69 -0.93 -4.90
C LYS A 136 36.57 0.32 -4.68
N THR A 137 36.63 0.79 -3.43
CA THR A 137 37.58 1.82 -2.94
C THR A 137 37.37 3.26 -3.40
N THR A 138 36.28 3.58 -4.10
CA THR A 138 35.92 5.00 -4.37
C THR A 138 34.90 5.52 -3.35
N TRP A 139 34.95 6.82 -3.04
CA TRP A 139 33.97 7.49 -2.18
C TRP A 139 32.52 7.29 -2.66
N LEU A 140 32.36 7.06 -3.98
CA LEU A 140 31.11 6.72 -4.64
C LEU A 140 30.50 5.41 -4.12
N SER A 141 31.29 4.43 -3.66
CA SER A 141 30.74 3.21 -3.08
C SER A 141 29.90 3.47 -1.82
N LEU A 142 30.28 4.46 -1.00
CA LEU A 142 29.53 4.85 0.21
C LEU A 142 28.16 5.45 -0.14
N THR A 143 28.06 6.20 -1.24
CA THR A 143 26.77 6.79 -1.65
C THR A 143 25.80 5.72 -2.14
N PHE A 144 26.27 4.69 -2.84
CA PHE A 144 25.43 3.54 -3.23
C PHE A 144 24.97 2.70 -2.04
N VAL A 145 25.84 2.47 -1.04
CA VAL A 145 25.46 1.78 0.20
C VAL A 145 24.44 2.58 1.00
N ALA A 146 24.63 3.90 1.14
CA ALA A 146 23.68 4.77 1.80
C ALA A 146 22.33 4.79 1.06
N LEU A 147 22.33 4.84 -0.28
CA LEU A 147 21.12 4.80 -1.09
C LEU A 147 20.39 3.44 -0.94
N ALA A 148 21.12 2.32 -0.98
CA ALA A 148 20.57 0.99 -0.75
C ALA A 148 19.94 0.87 0.64
N ALA A 149 20.58 1.43 1.67
CA ALA A 149 20.04 1.49 3.02
C ALA A 149 18.76 2.36 3.09
N VAL A 150 18.71 3.51 2.42
CA VAL A 150 17.49 4.34 2.35
C VAL A 150 16.36 3.60 1.64
N VAL A 151 16.63 2.92 0.52
CA VAL A 151 15.64 2.11 -0.20
C VAL A 151 15.14 0.94 0.66
N ALA A 152 16.03 0.28 1.41
CA ALA A 152 15.68 -0.83 2.29
C ALA A 152 14.95 -0.40 3.57
N PHE A 153 15.31 0.73 4.17
CA PHE A 153 14.87 1.13 5.52
C PHE A 153 13.96 2.35 5.60
N ALA A 154 13.96 3.28 4.64
CA ALA A 154 13.09 4.48 4.67
C ALA A 154 11.70 4.20 4.08
N PHE A 155 11.62 3.40 3.01
CA PHE A 155 10.37 3.01 2.34
C PHE A 155 9.45 1.99 3.08
N PRO A 156 9.92 1.13 4.02
CA PRO A 156 9.04 0.29 4.83
C PRO A 156 7.99 1.12 5.56
N ARG A 157 8.35 2.26 6.16
CA ARG A 157 7.39 3.09 6.91
C ARG A 157 6.21 3.54 6.06
N GLN A 158 6.43 3.85 4.79
CA GLN A 158 5.38 4.27 3.86
C GLN A 158 4.56 3.11 3.29
N THR A 159 5.14 1.92 3.16
CA THR A 159 4.44 0.71 2.71
C THR A 159 3.66 0.03 3.84
N PHE A 160 4.14 0.10 5.08
CA PHE A 160 3.39 -0.28 6.28
C PHE A 160 2.30 0.75 6.64
N ALA A 161 2.48 2.02 6.28
CA ALA A 161 1.44 3.06 6.35
C ALA A 161 0.63 3.20 5.05
N GLY A 162 0.66 2.20 4.16
CA GLY A 162 -0.21 2.17 2.99
C GLY A 162 -1.68 2.28 3.41
N PRO A 163 -2.58 2.77 2.53
CA PRO A 163 -3.98 2.97 2.88
C PRO A 163 -4.52 1.68 3.49
N ARG A 164 -5.00 1.77 4.74
CA ARG A 164 -5.65 0.65 5.43
C ARG A 164 -6.71 0.14 4.46
N ILE A 165 -6.61 -1.14 4.14
CA ILE A 165 -7.53 -1.77 3.19
C ILE A 165 -8.80 -1.99 4.00
N GLU A 166 -9.62 -0.96 4.03
CA GLU A 166 -10.88 -0.96 4.74
C GLU A 166 -11.94 -1.61 3.84
N ASN A 167 -12.88 -2.31 4.46
CA ASN A 167 -14.13 -2.66 3.79
C ASN A 167 -14.74 -1.37 3.24
N ARG A 168 -15.38 -1.44 2.07
CA ARG A 168 -16.14 -0.30 1.56
C ARG A 168 -17.44 -0.74 0.90
N PHE A 169 -18.49 -0.06 1.31
CA PHE A 169 -19.84 -0.22 0.78
C PHE A 169 -20.20 1.05 0.03
N TYR A 170 -20.49 0.93 -1.27
CA TYR A 170 -20.78 2.06 -2.14
C TYR A 170 -22.26 2.15 -2.45
N GLY A 171 -22.79 3.37 -2.51
CA GLY A 171 -24.16 3.64 -2.92
C GLY A 171 -24.34 3.85 -4.41
N VAL A 172 -23.29 3.61 -5.20
CA VAL A 172 -23.28 3.80 -6.65
C VAL A 172 -23.08 2.48 -7.37
N SER A 173 -23.55 2.44 -8.61
CA SER A 173 -23.40 1.29 -9.49
C SER A 173 -21.92 1.02 -9.79
N ARG A 174 -21.58 -0.26 -9.95
CA ARG A 174 -20.24 -0.71 -10.33
C ARG A 174 -19.76 -0.05 -11.62
N ASP A 175 -20.65 0.14 -12.60
CA ASP A 175 -20.31 0.69 -13.92
C ASP A 175 -20.07 2.21 -13.88
N THR A 176 -20.66 2.89 -12.90
CA THR A 176 -20.44 4.34 -12.69
C THR A 176 -19.08 4.62 -12.06
N HIS A 177 -18.42 3.58 -11.52
CA HIS A 177 -17.12 3.71 -10.90
C HIS A 177 -16.04 3.89 -11.98
N LYS A 178 -15.77 5.16 -12.36
CA LYS A 178 -14.69 5.58 -13.27
C LYS A 178 -13.42 4.76 -13.04
N SER A 179 -12.82 4.26 -14.12
CA SER A 179 -11.63 3.40 -14.04
C SER A 179 -10.49 4.11 -13.30
N PHE A 180 -9.56 3.34 -12.72
CA PHE A 180 -8.39 3.91 -12.05
C PHE A 180 -7.66 4.91 -12.95
N TRP A 181 -7.50 4.57 -14.24
CA TRP A 181 -6.92 5.44 -15.26
C TRP A 181 -7.70 6.75 -15.47
N GLN A 182 -9.02 6.74 -15.38
CA GLN A 182 -9.83 7.95 -15.49
C GLN A 182 -9.72 8.88 -14.27
N ARG A 183 -9.37 8.35 -13.08
CA ARG A 183 -9.25 9.18 -11.85
C ARG A 183 -7.83 9.60 -11.53
N LYS A 184 -6.88 8.72 -11.82
CA LYS A 184 -5.48 8.83 -11.42
C LYS A 184 -4.53 8.86 -12.61
N GLY A 185 -5.05 8.81 -13.84
CA GLY A 185 -4.25 8.95 -15.05
C GLY A 185 -3.45 10.24 -15.05
N ASP A 186 -4.11 11.37 -14.77
CA ASP A 186 -3.44 12.68 -14.70
C ASP A 186 -2.39 12.73 -13.60
N ASP A 187 -2.72 12.30 -12.37
CA ASP A 187 -1.76 12.24 -11.26
C ASP A 187 -0.55 11.36 -11.60
N LEU A 188 -0.79 10.22 -12.25
CA LEU A 188 0.27 9.27 -12.62
C LEU A 188 1.16 9.84 -13.71
N ILE A 189 0.58 10.49 -14.73
CA ILE A 189 1.31 11.18 -15.80
C ILE A 189 2.14 12.32 -15.22
N VAL A 190 1.57 13.12 -14.32
CA VAL A 190 2.29 14.21 -13.64
C VAL A 190 3.44 13.65 -12.79
N SER A 191 3.22 12.57 -12.05
CA SER A 191 4.29 11.91 -11.28
C SER A 191 5.40 11.35 -12.17
N LEU A 192 5.03 10.80 -13.34
CA LEU A 192 5.98 10.26 -14.31
C LEU A 192 6.82 11.38 -14.93
N LEU A 193 6.17 12.46 -15.38
CA LEU A 193 6.85 13.62 -15.97
C LEU A 193 7.77 14.31 -14.96
N SER A 194 7.29 14.55 -13.74
CA SER A 194 8.12 15.13 -12.67
C SER A 194 9.30 14.23 -12.31
N GLY A 195 9.11 12.90 -12.30
CA GLY A 195 10.19 11.93 -12.11
C GLY A 195 11.26 12.01 -13.20
N ILE A 196 10.85 12.09 -14.48
CA ILE A 196 11.76 12.22 -15.62
C ILE A 196 12.53 13.54 -15.54
N VAL A 197 11.85 14.66 -15.31
CA VAL A 197 12.48 15.99 -15.18
C VAL A 197 13.47 16.01 -14.02
N GLY A 198 13.09 15.44 -12.86
CA GLY A 198 13.97 15.30 -11.70
C GLY A 198 15.21 14.46 -12.00
N ALA A 199 15.06 13.36 -12.73
CA ALA A 199 16.18 12.51 -13.15
C ALA A 199 17.15 13.24 -14.08
N ILE A 200 16.63 14.00 -15.05
CA ILE A 200 17.45 14.81 -15.97
C ILE A 200 18.22 15.88 -15.19
N LEU A 201 17.56 16.63 -14.32
CA LEU A 201 18.20 17.66 -13.49
C LEU A 201 19.24 17.06 -12.55
N GLY A 202 18.93 15.91 -11.94
CA GLY A 202 19.88 15.18 -11.08
C GLY A 202 21.12 14.71 -11.84
N ALA A 203 20.96 14.22 -13.08
CA ALA A 203 22.08 13.83 -13.93
C ALA A 203 22.96 15.04 -14.31
N LEU A 204 22.34 16.16 -14.70
CA LEU A 204 23.07 17.39 -15.05
C LEU A 204 23.85 17.96 -13.85
N LEU A 205 23.22 18.03 -12.68
CA LEU A 205 23.87 18.47 -11.45
C LEU A 205 24.98 17.51 -11.02
N GLY A 206 24.78 16.19 -11.21
CA GLY A 206 25.81 15.19 -10.98
C GLY A 206 27.04 15.41 -11.85
N VAL A 207 26.87 15.57 -13.16
CA VAL A 207 27.98 15.84 -14.08
C VAL A 207 28.67 17.16 -13.73
N ALA A 208 27.92 18.24 -13.50
CA ALA A 208 28.48 19.54 -13.14
C ALA A 208 29.27 19.48 -11.82
N GLY A 209 28.74 18.81 -10.79
CA GLY A 209 29.42 18.61 -9.52
C GLY A 209 30.71 17.79 -9.67
N THR A 210 30.69 16.77 -10.53
CA THR A 210 31.88 15.94 -10.81
C THR A 210 32.97 16.77 -11.50
N LEU A 211 32.61 17.58 -12.48
CA LEU A 211 33.53 18.49 -13.18
C LEU A 211 34.09 19.57 -12.24
N PHE A 212 33.26 20.12 -11.35
CA PHE A 212 33.68 21.11 -10.36
C PHE A 212 34.74 20.56 -9.39
N VAL A 213 34.52 19.34 -8.87
CA VAL A 213 35.50 18.68 -8.00
C VAL A 213 36.82 18.45 -8.74
N GLN A 214 36.78 17.96 -9.98
CA GLN A 214 37.98 17.74 -10.79
C GLN A 214 38.78 19.04 -11.02
N ALA A 215 38.10 20.15 -11.33
CA ALA A 215 38.72 21.45 -11.54
C ALA A 215 39.45 22.00 -10.29
N HIS A 216 38.89 21.78 -9.09
CA HIS A 216 39.51 22.21 -7.83
C HIS A 216 40.60 21.28 -7.31
N THR A 217 40.52 19.97 -7.56
CA THR A 217 41.64 19.07 -7.25
C THR A 217 42.84 19.30 -8.17
N ALA A 218 42.63 19.73 -9.41
CA ALA A 218 43.71 20.05 -10.35
C ALA A 218 44.48 21.34 -10.01
N THR A 219 43.95 22.18 -9.11
CA THR A 219 44.53 23.49 -8.75
C THR A 219 45.16 23.55 -7.37
N SER A 220 45.18 22.46 -6.58
CA SER A 220 46.03 22.42 -5.38
C SER A 220 47.48 22.21 -5.79
N PRO A 221 48.37 23.22 -5.64
CA PRO A 221 49.77 23.05 -5.95
C PRO A 221 50.33 22.01 -4.99
N GLN A 222 50.93 20.96 -5.55
CA GLN A 222 51.79 20.03 -4.85
C GLN A 222 52.81 20.87 -4.08
N ASN A 223 52.60 21.01 -2.77
CA ASN A 223 53.59 21.57 -1.88
C ASN A 223 54.70 20.53 -1.84
N SER A 224 55.62 20.68 -2.79
CA SER A 224 56.77 19.84 -3.00
C SER A 224 57.61 20.03 -1.75
N GLY A 225 57.40 19.14 -0.78
CA GLY A 225 58.22 19.06 0.41
C GLY A 225 59.66 18.94 -0.06
N ALA A 226 60.37 20.05 0.04
CA ALA A 226 61.80 20.11 -0.12
C ALA A 226 62.41 19.20 0.94
N HIS A 227 62.65 17.94 0.58
CA HIS A 227 63.64 17.12 1.25
C HIS A 227 65.01 17.75 0.96
N SER A 228 65.35 18.78 1.73
CA SER A 228 66.71 19.28 1.86
C SER A 228 67.57 18.12 2.33
N SER A 229 68.33 17.57 1.37
CA SER A 229 69.42 16.66 1.62
C SER A 229 70.47 17.40 2.44
N ALA A 230 70.54 17.12 3.74
CA ALA A 230 71.62 17.61 4.59
C ALA A 230 72.88 16.81 4.25
N THR A 231 73.68 17.35 3.33
CA THR A 231 75.05 16.93 3.04
C THR A 231 75.92 17.23 4.28
N ILE A 232 76.15 16.22 5.13
CA ILE A 232 77.17 16.29 6.18
C ILE A 232 78.52 15.98 5.54
N SER A 233 79.26 17.04 5.23
CA SER A 233 80.68 17.04 4.90
C SER A 233 81.48 16.82 6.19
N ALA A 234 82.01 15.61 6.39
CA ALA A 234 83.09 15.35 7.34
C ALA A 234 84.11 14.40 6.69
N GLY A 235 85.13 14.98 6.07
CA GLY A 235 86.25 14.27 5.46
C GLY A 235 87.50 15.15 5.49
N ARG A 236 88.18 15.15 6.63
CA ARG A 236 89.43 15.85 6.91
C ARG A 236 90.60 15.01 6.33
N PRO A 237 91.52 15.56 5.53
CA PRO A 237 92.68 14.79 5.06
C PRO A 237 93.82 14.75 6.10
N ASN A 238 94.44 13.57 6.17
CA ASN A 238 95.83 13.20 6.51
C ASN A 238 96.78 14.32 6.96
N SER A 239 97.44 14.22 8.13
CA SER A 239 98.60 13.37 8.49
C SER A 239 99.91 13.83 7.85
N GLY A 240 100.88 14.22 8.69
CA GLY A 240 102.25 14.53 8.29
C GLY A 240 102.82 15.68 9.10
#